data_AF-A0A948VAI6-F1
#
_entry.id   AF-A0A948VAI6-F1
#
_cell.length_a   1.000
_cell.length_b   1.000
_cell.length_c   1.000
_cell.angle_alpha   90.00
_cell.angle_beta   90.00
_cell.angle_gamma   90.00
#
_symmetry.space_group_name_H-M   'P 1'
#
loop_
_entity.id
_entity.type
_entity.pdbx_description
1 polymer ?
#
loop_
_entity_poly.entity_id
_entity_poly.type
_entity_poly.pdbx_seq_one_letter_code
_entity_poly.pdbx_strand_id
1 'polypeptide(L)' 'MFRACKHLQDILDVQKDVIERHVDQHKWFQQIENREEAIRDFIEKYGFIMREFYCSRICYDRFECELAQGYGPK' A
#
# COMPACT_ATOMS: atom_id res chain seq x y z
N MET A 1 13.27 -9.45 25.25
CA MET A 1 13.31 -8.09 24.66
C MET A 1 13.59 -8.27 23.18
N PHE A 2 12.58 -8.10 22.32
CA PHE A 2 12.78 -8.22 20.87
C PHE A 2 13.71 -7.09 20.41
N ARG A 3 14.82 -7.42 19.74
CA ARG A 3 15.60 -6.41 19.01
C ARG A 3 14.69 -5.91 17.89
N ALA A 4 14.13 -4.71 18.04
CA ALA A 4 13.36 -4.09 16.97
C ALA A 4 14.24 -4.09 15.70
N CYS A 5 13.74 -4.70 14.63
CA CYS A 5 14.45 -4.77 13.36
C CYS A 5 14.54 -3.35 12.78
N LYS A 6 15.71 -2.71 12.88
CA LYS A 6 15.92 -1.36 12.32
C LYS A 6 15.69 -1.33 10.80
N HIS A 7 16.00 -2.42 10.12
CA HIS A 7 15.79 -2.56 8.68
C HIS A 7 14.31 -2.51 8.27
N LEU A 8 13.39 -2.93 9.15
CA LEU A 8 11.97 -2.81 8.85
C LEU A 8 11.55 -1.33 8.80
N GLN A 9 12.01 -0.53 9.77
CA GLN A 9 11.71 0.90 9.79
C GLN A 9 12.29 1.61 8.56
N ASP A 10 13.54 1.32 8.22
CA ASP A 10 14.18 1.89 7.02
C ASP A 10 13.40 1.57 5.74
N ILE A 11 12.90 0.33 5.62
CA ILE A 11 12.07 -0.09 4.48
C ILE A 11 10.74 0.65 4.46
N LEU A 12 10.07 0.80 5.62
CA LEU A 12 8.79 1.50 5.71
C LEU A 12 8.93 2.98 5.37
N ASP A 13 10.00 3.62 5.82
CA ASP A 13 10.27 5.03 5.54
C ASP A 13 10.54 5.25 4.04
N VAL A 14 11.34 4.37 3.42
CA VAL A 14 11.57 4.40 1.96
C VAL A 14 10.28 4.13 1.18
N GLN A 15 9.48 3.16 1.61
CA GLN A 15 8.19 2.87 0.96
C GLN A 15 7.26 4.09 1.01
N LYS A 16 7.19 4.78 2.16
CA LYS A 16 6.39 5.99 2.30
C LYS A 16 6.83 7.09 1.34
N ASP A 17 8.13 7.38 1.28
CA ASP A 17 8.70 8.38 0.35
C ASP A 17 8.40 8.04 -1.12
N VAL A 18 8.55 6.76 -1.50
CA VAL A 18 8.21 6.30 -2.85
C VAL A 18 6.72 6.52 -3.16
N ILE A 19 5.82 6.13 -2.25
CA ILE A 19 4.38 6.29 -2.44
C ILE A 19 4.01 7.77 -2.56
N GLU A 20 4.57 8.64 -1.70
CA GLU A 20 4.32 10.09 -1.76
C GLU A 20 4.71 10.68 -3.11
N ARG A 21 5.89 10.33 -3.65
CA ARG A 21 6.30 10.77 -5.00
C ARG A 21 5.36 10.27 -6.10
N HIS A 22 4.88 9.03 -6.00
CA HIS A 22 3.98 8.47 -7.00
C HIS A 22 2.58 9.10 -6.92
N VAL A 23 2.11 9.46 -5.72
CA VAL A 23 0.88 10.23 -5.55
C VAL A 23 1.01 11.61 -6.20
N ASP A 24 2.13 12.30 -6.02
CA ASP A 24 2.33 13.63 -6.62
C ASP A 24 2.44 13.55 -8.14
N GLN A 25 3.11 12.53 -8.67
CA GLN A 25 3.12 12.25 -10.12
C GLN A 25 1.71 11.94 -10.63
N HIS A 26 0.98 11.07 -9.94
CA HIS A 26 -0.39 10.71 -10.28
C HIS A 26 -1.33 11.92 -10.31
N LYS A 27 -1.24 12.76 -9.29
CA LYS A 27 -1.94 14.06 -9.23
C LYS A 27 -1.65 14.90 -10.48
N TRP A 28 -0.38 15.02 -10.86
CA TRP A 28 0.02 15.79 -12.04
C TRP A 28 -0.48 15.16 -13.35
N PHE A 29 -0.28 13.86 -13.54
CA PHE A 29 -0.72 13.16 -14.76
C PHE A 29 -2.23 13.18 -14.95
N GLN A 30 -2.98 13.01 -13.85
CA GLN A 30 -4.46 13.02 -13.87
C GLN A 30 -5.06 14.42 -13.76
N GLN A 31 -4.23 15.48 -13.68
CA GLN A 31 -4.68 16.87 -13.55
C GLN A 31 -5.60 17.10 -12.32
N ILE A 32 -5.35 16.39 -11.22
CA ILE A 32 -6.12 16.54 -9.99
C ILE A 32 -5.56 17.72 -9.21
N GLU A 33 -6.39 18.70 -8.86
CA GLU A 33 -5.93 19.89 -8.14
C GLU A 33 -5.70 19.62 -6.65
N ASN A 34 -6.63 18.90 -6.01
CA ASN A 34 -6.59 18.59 -4.59
C ASN A 34 -5.73 17.33 -4.31
N ARG A 35 -4.76 17.45 -3.40
CA ARG A 35 -3.87 16.34 -3.06
C ARG A 35 -4.58 15.17 -2.36
N GLU A 36 -5.55 15.44 -1.49
CA GLU A 36 -6.31 14.39 -0.80
C GLU A 36 -7.16 13.58 -1.79
N GLU A 37 -7.71 14.25 -2.80
CA GLU A 37 -8.42 13.59 -3.90
C GLU A 37 -7.47 12.69 -4.70
N ALA A 38 -6.27 13.17 -5.02
CA ALA A 38 -5.26 12.37 -5.71
C ALA A 38 -4.83 11.15 -4.88
N ILE A 39 -4.71 11.29 -3.55
CA ILE A 39 -4.43 10.16 -2.65
C ILE A 39 -5.57 9.13 -2.71
N ARG A 40 -6.83 9.57 -2.64
CA ARG A 40 -7.99 8.67 -2.72
C ARG A 40 -8.02 7.93 -4.05
N ASP A 41 -7.90 8.64 -5.16
CA ASP A 41 -7.91 8.05 -6.51
C ASP A 41 -6.72 7.11 -6.72
N PHE A 42 -5.53 7.45 -6.20
CA PHE A 42 -4.36 6.57 -6.24
C PHE A 42 -4.59 5.28 -5.44
N ILE A 43 -5.13 5.36 -4.21
CA ILE A 43 -5.43 4.19 -3.39
C ILE A 43 -6.52 3.34 -4.03
N GLU A 44 -7.55 3.94 -4.63
CA GLU A 44 -8.61 3.22 -5.32
C GLU A 44 -8.06 2.42 -6.52
N LYS A 45 -7.16 3.03 -7.30
CA LYS A 45 -6.57 2.40 -8.50
C LYS A 45 -5.48 1.39 -8.18
N TYR A 46 -4.63 1.66 -7.18
CA TYR A 46 -3.40 0.89 -6.95
C TYR A 46 -3.33 0.21 -5.57
N GLY A 47 -4.22 0.55 -4.64
CA GLY A 47 -4.21 -0.01 -3.28
C GLY A 47 -4.39 -1.53 -3.23
N PHE A 48 -4.98 -2.11 -4.28
CA PHE A 48 -5.09 -3.57 -4.41
C PHE A 48 -3.71 -4.25 -4.42
N ILE A 49 -2.66 -3.60 -4.93
CA ILE A 49 -1.29 -4.18 -4.98
C ILE A 49 -0.77 -4.41 -3.56
N MET A 50 -0.94 -3.42 -2.67
CA MET A 50 -0.51 -3.54 -1.29
C MET A 50 -1.35 -4.58 -0.54
N ARG A 51 -2.66 -4.64 -0.81
CA ARG A 51 -3.53 -5.68 -0.26
C ARG A 51 -3.12 -7.07 -0.74
N GLU A 52 -2.84 -7.25 -2.03
CA GLU A 52 -2.40 -8.51 -2.60
C GLU A 52 -1.08 -8.96 -1.97
N PHE A 53 -0.10 -8.07 -1.93
CA PHE A 53 1.20 -8.34 -1.30
C PHE A 53 1.03 -8.84 0.14
N TYR A 54 0.22 -8.13 0.94
CA TYR A 54 0.01 -8.51 2.33
C TYR A 54 -0.80 -9.80 2.46
N CYS A 55 -2.01 -9.86 1.90
CA CYS A 55 -2.93 -10.98 2.06
C CYS A 55 -2.40 -12.28 1.43
N SER A 56 -1.66 -12.21 0.32
CA SER A 56 -1.13 -13.41 -0.35
C SER A 56 0.18 -13.90 0.25
N ARG A 57 1.05 -13.01 0.78
CA ARG A 57 2.42 -13.40 1.19
C ARG A 57 2.75 -13.20 2.67
N ILE A 58 2.16 -12.22 3.35
CA ILE A 58 2.60 -11.80 4.70
C ILE A 58 1.62 -12.22 5.78
N CYS A 59 0.30 -12.08 5.52
CA CYS A 59 -0.73 -12.34 6.53
C CYS A 59 -0.64 -13.78 7.03
N TYR A 60 -0.27 -13.93 8.31
CA TYR A 60 -0.12 -15.24 8.94
C TYR A 60 -1.46 -16.00 8.99
N ASP A 61 -2.53 -15.27 9.29
CA ASP A 61 -3.89 -15.80 9.40
C ASP A 61 -4.63 -15.82 8.05
N ARG A 62 -3.93 -15.73 6.90
CA ARG A 62 -4.58 -15.59 5.58
C ARG A 62 -5.60 -16.69 5.26
N PHE A 63 -5.43 -17.88 5.85
CA PHE A 63 -6.33 -19.01 5.65
C PHE A 63 -7.59 -18.92 6.50
N GLU A 64 -7.62 -18.08 7.52
CA GLU A 64 -8.76 -17.87 8.43
C GLU A 64 -9.34 -16.45 8.31
N CYS A 65 -8.60 -15.53 7.67
CA CYS A 65 -9.02 -14.16 7.44
C CYS A 65 -10.01 -14.05 6.28
N GLU A 66 -11.27 -13.72 6.56
CA GLU A 66 -12.33 -13.52 5.56
C GLU A 66 -11.93 -12.49 4.48
N LEU A 67 -11.20 -11.44 4.87
CA LEU A 67 -10.71 -10.42 3.93
C LEU A 67 -9.62 -10.97 3.00
N ALA A 68 -8.80 -11.91 3.46
CA ALA A 68 -7.79 -12.54 2.60
C ALA A 68 -8.45 -13.61 1.70
N GLN A 69 -9.36 -14.42 2.23
CA GLN A 69 -10.08 -15.43 1.47
C GLN A 69 -11.00 -14.84 0.39
N GLY A 70 -11.66 -13.72 0.69
CA GLY A 70 -12.51 -13.00 -0.26
C GLY A 70 -11.73 -12.18 -1.30
N TYR A 71 -10.39 -12.17 -1.27
CA TYR A 71 -9.59 -11.45 -2.24
C TYR A 71 -9.35 -12.30 -3.50
N GLY A 72 -10.05 -11.95 -4.59
CA GLY A 72 -9.69 -12.37 -5.93
C GLY A 72 -8.71 -11.36 -6.55
N PRO A 73 -7.49 -11.75 -6.95
CA PRO A 73 -6.59 -10.86 -7.69
C PRO A 73 -7.27 -10.41 -9.00
N LYS A 74 -7.09 -9.13 -9.36
CA LYS A 74 -7.65 -8.52 -10.57
C LYS A 74 -6.71 -8.65 -11.75
#